data_AF-A0A0W1EM05-F1
#
_entry.id   AF-A0A0W1EM05-F1
#
_cell.length_a   1.000
_cell.length_b   1.000
_cell.length_c   1.000
_cell.angle_alpha   90.00
_cell.angle_beta   90.00
_cell.angle_gamma   90.00
#
_symmetry.space_group_name_H-M   'P 1'
#
loop_
_entity.id
_entity.type
_entity.pdbx_description
1 polymer ?
#
loop_
_entity_poly.entity_id
_entity_poly.type
_entity_poly.pdbx_seq_one_letter_code
_entity_poly.pdbx_strand_id
1 'polypeptide(L)'
;MKTMIVTTSLSRRGLVCAGGGLLLTGILPIGDNVSDWGHALQGRGADRFERAEEFYRGLAAGLYRDPRDRLYQAGIVAQLGIGAYLLELGASDDWCRQRIGLFIDKGLAIANQAGLNHRQPDMVHLAQLLSPYGKWRGPFAADLPTIGAIDPLRVSATLDDLLEAVRRRLADGRIEEDAR
;
A
#
# COMPACT_ATOMS: atom_id res chain seq x y z
N MET A 1 -33.44 37.45 24.89
CA MET A 1 -34.45 36.59 24.22
C MET A 1 -33.84 36.01 22.96
N LYS A 2 -33.80 34.68 22.91
CA LYS A 2 -33.54 33.75 21.78
C LYS A 2 -33.31 34.37 20.39
N THR A 3 -32.11 34.18 19.84
CA THR A 3 -31.88 34.16 18.40
C THR A 3 -31.63 32.72 17.99
N MET A 4 -32.64 32.13 17.36
CA MET A 4 -32.65 30.80 16.78
C MET A 4 -32.11 30.93 15.36
N ILE A 5 -31.03 30.22 15.01
CA ILE A 5 -30.62 30.05 13.62
C ILE A 5 -30.78 28.58 13.26
N VAL A 6 -31.88 28.31 12.57
CA VAL A 6 -32.11 27.09 11.81
C VAL A 6 -31.34 27.25 10.50
N THR A 7 -30.46 26.31 10.16
CA THR A 7 -30.01 26.17 8.77
C THR A 7 -30.14 24.71 8.37
N THR A 8 -31.23 24.45 7.67
CA THR A 8 -31.50 23.22 6.94
C THR A 8 -30.65 23.18 5.66
N SER A 9 -29.96 22.06 5.50
CA SER A 9 -29.67 21.30 4.27
C SER A 9 -30.17 21.86 2.93
N LEU A 10 -29.32 21.83 1.88
CA LEU A 10 -29.50 20.92 0.73
C LEU A 10 -28.53 21.19 -0.45
N SER A 11 -28.10 20.07 -1.06
CA SER A 11 -28.04 19.82 -2.52
C SER A 11 -26.85 20.30 -3.37
N ARG A 12 -26.00 19.32 -3.69
CA ARG A 12 -25.67 18.78 -5.04
C ARG A 12 -25.55 19.73 -6.26
N ARG A 13 -24.38 19.57 -6.88
CA ARG A 13 -24.05 19.48 -8.34
C ARG A 13 -23.98 20.76 -9.16
N GLY A 14 -22.77 21.03 -9.64
CA GLY A 14 -22.49 21.74 -10.89
C GLY A 14 -21.32 21.07 -11.61
N LEU A 15 -21.61 20.41 -12.73
CA LEU A 15 -20.63 19.91 -13.71
C LEU A 15 -20.34 21.07 -14.68
N VAL A 16 -19.07 21.34 -14.99
CA VAL A 16 -18.69 22.14 -16.17
C VAL A 16 -17.54 21.41 -16.87
N CYS A 17 -17.79 21.00 -18.11
CA CYS A 17 -16.78 20.62 -19.09
C CYS A 17 -16.42 21.87 -19.90
N ALA A 18 -15.13 22.19 -20.03
CA ALA A 18 -14.60 22.99 -21.13
C ALA A 18 -13.14 22.59 -21.37
N GLY A 19 -12.85 22.20 -22.61
CA GLY A 19 -11.55 21.68 -23.03
C GLY A 19 -10.46 22.73 -23.18
N GLY A 20 -9.22 22.24 -23.18
CA GLY A 20 -8.02 23.02 -23.44
C GLY A 20 -6.83 22.24 -22.92
N GLY A 21 -6.01 21.70 -23.83
CA GLY A 21 -4.86 20.87 -23.48
C GLY A 21 -3.93 21.55 -22.48
N LEU A 22 -3.63 20.84 -21.39
CA LEU A 22 -2.50 21.14 -20.53
C LEU A 22 -1.71 19.85 -20.37
N LEU A 23 -0.39 19.99 -20.52
CA LEU A 23 0.63 18.98 -20.32
C LEU A 23 0.34 18.16 -19.06
N LEU A 24 0.31 16.84 -19.19
CA LEU A 24 0.19 15.88 -18.08
C LEU A 24 1.48 15.87 -17.23
N THR A 25 1.81 16.99 -16.59
CA THR A 25 2.51 16.95 -15.30
C THR A 25 1.43 16.76 -14.26
N GLY A 26 0.92 15.53 -14.16
CA GLY A 26 -0.03 15.14 -13.13
C GLY A 26 0.63 15.14 -11.76
N ILE A 27 0.80 16.33 -11.18
CA ILE A 27 0.94 16.49 -9.74
C ILE A 27 -0.37 15.97 -9.16
N LEU A 28 -0.34 14.75 -8.62
CA LEU A 28 -1.43 14.20 -7.84
C LEU A 28 -1.77 15.23 -6.74
N PRO A 29 -3.06 15.51 -6.47
CA PRO A 29 -3.42 16.31 -5.31
C PRO A 29 -3.08 15.51 -4.05
N ILE A 30 -1.85 15.68 -3.55
CA ILE A 30 -1.44 15.30 -2.19
C ILE A 30 -2.13 16.32 -1.26
N GLY A 31 -3.41 16.08 -1.04
CA GLY A 31 -4.30 16.93 -0.22
C GLY A 31 -4.41 16.50 1.24
N ASP A 32 -3.55 15.57 1.70
CA ASP A 32 -3.38 15.29 3.13
C ASP A 32 -1.89 15.49 3.40
N ASN A 33 -1.54 16.48 4.20
CA ASN A 33 -0.15 16.73 4.56
C ASN A 33 0.34 15.54 5.41
N VAL A 34 1.47 14.93 5.06
CA VAL A 34 2.09 13.84 5.85
C VAL A 34 2.29 14.28 7.32
N SER A 35 2.43 15.58 7.55
CA SER A 35 2.53 16.18 8.88
C SER A 35 1.28 16.11 9.76
N ASP A 36 0.11 15.72 9.23
CA ASP A 36 -1.13 15.51 10.01
C ASP A 36 -1.30 14.06 10.52
N TRP A 37 -0.31 13.20 10.30
CA TRP A 37 -0.30 11.83 10.80
C TRP A 37 -0.16 11.82 12.32
N GLY A 38 -1.27 11.58 13.02
CA GLY A 38 -1.36 11.76 14.46
C GLY A 38 -0.49 10.78 15.26
N HIS A 39 0.21 11.32 16.26
CA HIS A 39 1.03 10.58 17.25
C HIS A 39 0.27 9.50 18.06
N ALA A 40 -1.05 9.34 17.90
CA ALA A 40 -1.87 8.42 18.68
C ALA A 40 -1.89 6.96 18.15
N LEU A 41 -1.14 6.65 17.09
CA LEU A 41 -1.15 5.33 16.41
C LEU A 41 0.20 4.60 16.37
N GLN A 42 1.25 5.16 17.00
CA GLN A 42 2.59 4.56 17.06
C GLN A 42 2.55 3.15 17.67
N GLY A 43 3.31 2.22 17.11
CA GLY A 43 3.39 0.82 17.54
C GLY A 43 2.46 -0.18 16.83
N ARG A 44 1.41 0.28 16.12
CA ARG A 44 0.54 -0.63 15.33
C ARG A 44 1.19 -1.17 14.06
N GLY A 45 2.32 -0.58 13.65
CA GLY A 45 3.14 -1.05 12.52
C GLY A 45 3.81 -2.39 12.80
N ALA A 46 4.29 -2.62 14.04
CA ALA A 46 4.96 -3.86 14.42
C ALA A 46 4.06 -5.11 14.28
N ASP A 47 2.85 -5.09 14.83
CA ASP A 47 1.87 -6.19 14.70
C ASP A 47 1.50 -6.48 13.24
N ARG A 48 1.52 -5.43 12.40
CA ARG A 48 1.25 -5.53 10.96
C ARG A 48 2.40 -6.22 10.24
N PHE A 49 3.62 -5.85 10.63
CA PHE A 49 4.83 -6.40 10.07
C PHE A 49 5.00 -7.88 10.44
N GLU A 50 4.76 -8.26 11.69
CA GLU A 50 4.79 -9.66 12.13
C GLU A 50 3.82 -10.52 11.30
N ARG A 51 2.59 -10.04 11.07
CA ARG A 51 1.65 -10.71 10.17
C ARG A 51 2.17 -10.80 8.73
N ALA A 52 2.82 -9.77 8.21
CA ALA A 52 3.43 -9.83 6.89
C ALA A 52 4.47 -10.97 6.80
N GLU A 53 5.30 -11.12 7.83
CA GLU A 53 6.30 -12.18 7.93
C GLU A 53 5.68 -13.58 8.05
N GLU A 54 4.56 -13.73 8.76
CA GLU A 54 3.82 -15.01 8.82
C GLU A 54 3.33 -15.46 7.45
N PHE A 55 2.68 -14.56 6.71
CA PHE A 55 2.22 -14.84 5.35
C PHE A 55 3.41 -15.12 4.41
N TYR A 56 4.50 -14.36 4.56
CA TYR A 56 5.72 -14.57 3.80
C TYR A 56 6.34 -15.94 4.05
N ARG A 57 6.42 -16.39 5.31
CA ARG A 57 6.93 -17.72 5.66
C ARG A 57 6.16 -18.84 4.96
N GLY A 58 4.83 -18.73 4.90
CA GLY A 58 3.99 -19.68 4.16
C GLY A 58 4.24 -19.64 2.65
N LEU A 59 4.43 -18.45 2.09
CA LEU A 59 4.74 -18.25 0.68
C LEU A 59 6.12 -18.83 0.31
N ALA A 60 7.15 -18.51 1.09
CA ALA A 60 8.53 -18.97 0.91
C ALA A 60 8.67 -20.49 1.11
N ALA A 61 7.86 -21.08 1.99
CA ALA A 61 7.77 -22.53 2.16
C ALA A 61 7.04 -23.24 1.00
N GLY A 62 6.54 -22.51 0.00
CA GLY A 62 5.87 -23.09 -1.17
C GLY A 62 4.49 -23.69 -0.87
N LEU A 63 3.82 -23.25 0.21
CA LEU A 63 2.49 -23.77 0.58
C LEU A 63 1.42 -23.50 -0.49
N TYR A 64 1.59 -22.42 -1.26
CA TYR A 64 0.68 -22.04 -2.33
C TYR A 64 1.20 -22.57 -3.68
N ARG A 65 0.72 -23.74 -4.10
CA ARG A 65 1.14 -24.38 -5.36
C ARG A 65 0.48 -23.73 -6.58
N ASP A 66 -0.79 -23.36 -6.46
CA ASP A 66 -1.50 -22.62 -7.52
C ASP A 66 -0.87 -21.23 -7.68
N PRO A 67 -0.41 -20.84 -8.88
CA PRO A 67 0.18 -19.52 -9.09
C PRO A 67 -0.78 -18.36 -8.81
N ARG A 68 -2.10 -18.56 -8.93
CA ARG A 68 -3.13 -17.56 -8.59
C ARG A 68 -3.16 -17.29 -7.08
N ASP A 69 -3.20 -18.36 -6.29
CA ASP A 69 -3.13 -18.27 -4.85
C ASP A 69 -1.80 -17.63 -4.42
N ARG A 70 -0.69 -18.01 -5.06
CA ARG A 70 0.62 -17.41 -4.77
C ARG A 70 0.62 -15.90 -5.00
N LEU A 71 0.07 -15.42 -6.11
CA LEU A 71 -0.04 -13.98 -6.37
C LEU A 71 -0.98 -13.28 -5.39
N TYR A 72 -2.08 -13.93 -5.03
CA TYR A 72 -2.99 -13.39 -4.03
C TYR A 72 -2.28 -13.20 -2.68
N GLN A 73 -1.53 -14.21 -2.23
CA GLN A 73 -0.76 -14.17 -0.98
C GLN A 73 0.42 -13.19 -1.06
N ALA A 74 1.11 -13.12 -2.20
CA ALA A 74 2.14 -12.11 -2.45
C ALA A 74 1.59 -10.68 -2.29
N GLY A 75 0.37 -10.44 -2.78
CA GLY A 75 -0.34 -9.18 -2.57
C GLY A 75 -0.63 -8.89 -1.10
N ILE A 76 -1.04 -9.91 -0.32
CA ILE A 76 -1.23 -9.76 1.13
C ILE A 76 0.08 -9.39 1.82
N VAL A 77 1.17 -10.10 1.54
CA VAL A 77 2.49 -9.82 2.11
C VAL A 77 2.93 -8.38 1.81
N ALA A 78 2.86 -7.97 0.55
CA ALA A 78 3.23 -6.62 0.14
C ALA A 78 2.34 -5.56 0.79
N GLN A 79 1.02 -5.77 0.85
CA GLN A 79 0.10 -4.83 1.49
C GLN A 79 0.38 -4.70 2.99
N LEU A 80 0.61 -5.81 3.69
CA LEU A 80 0.89 -5.79 5.13
C LEU A 80 2.25 -5.12 5.41
N GLY A 81 3.30 -5.43 4.65
CA GLY A 81 4.63 -4.82 4.81
C GLY A 81 4.62 -3.31 4.54
N ILE A 82 4.04 -2.88 3.41
CA ILE A 82 3.91 -1.45 3.07
C ILE A 82 3.00 -0.75 4.10
N GLY A 83 1.89 -1.37 4.47
CA GLY A 83 0.97 -0.85 5.48
C GLY A 83 1.65 -0.68 6.84
N ALA A 84 2.47 -1.64 7.27
CA ALA A 84 3.23 -1.56 8.52
C ALA A 84 4.10 -0.30 8.56
N TYR A 85 4.87 -0.06 7.49
CA TYR A 85 5.70 1.15 7.38
C TYR A 85 4.87 2.43 7.47
N LEU A 86 3.76 2.52 6.73
CA LEU A 86 2.92 3.71 6.73
C LEU A 86 2.22 3.94 8.08
N LEU A 87 1.82 2.87 8.76
CA LEU A 87 1.24 2.97 10.10
C LEU A 87 2.27 3.47 11.13
N GLU A 88 3.53 3.05 11.01
CA GLU A 88 4.59 3.54 11.89
C GLU A 88 4.81 5.05 11.72
N LEU A 89 4.61 5.56 10.51
CA LEU A 89 4.63 7.00 10.25
C LEU A 89 3.33 7.71 10.70
N GLY A 90 2.30 6.98 11.14
CA GLY A 90 1.05 7.52 11.69
C GLY A 90 -0.16 7.48 10.74
N ALA A 91 -0.07 6.78 9.60
CA ALA A 91 -1.25 6.54 8.76
C ALA A 91 -2.27 5.65 9.49
N SER A 92 -3.57 5.92 9.31
CA SER A 92 -4.63 5.06 9.84
C SER A 92 -5.02 3.97 8.85
N ASP A 93 -5.61 2.87 9.36
CA ASP A 93 -6.12 1.79 8.49
C ASP A 93 -7.18 2.31 7.51
N ASP A 94 -8.03 3.25 7.95
CA ASP A 94 -9.04 3.86 7.10
C ASP A 94 -8.42 4.73 5.99
N TRP A 95 -7.34 5.44 6.32
CA TRP A 95 -6.59 6.21 5.33
C TRP A 95 -5.96 5.27 4.29
N CYS A 96 -5.27 4.22 4.74
CA CYS A 96 -4.70 3.20 3.85
C CYS A 96 -5.77 2.56 2.96
N ARG A 97 -6.94 2.21 3.52
CA ARG A 97 -8.06 1.64 2.76
C ARG A 97 -8.57 2.59 1.68
N GLN A 98 -8.75 3.87 1.99
CA GLN A 98 -9.30 4.85 1.05
C GLN A 98 -8.27 5.27 -0.01
N ARG A 99 -7.01 5.43 0.38
CA ARG A 99 -5.95 5.94 -0.48
C ARG A 99 -5.23 4.85 -1.25
N ILE A 100 -4.98 3.68 -0.67
CA ILE A 100 -4.23 2.58 -1.30
C ILE A 100 -5.20 1.50 -1.79
N GLY A 101 -6.14 1.08 -0.94
CA GLY A 101 -7.02 -0.04 -1.25
C GLY A 101 -6.21 -1.31 -1.52
N LEU A 102 -6.53 -2.00 -2.63
CA LEU A 102 -5.85 -3.24 -3.03
C LEU A 102 -4.69 -3.02 -4.02
N PHE A 103 -4.23 -1.77 -4.20
CA PHE A 103 -3.24 -1.40 -5.21
C PHE A 103 -1.83 -1.29 -4.59
N ILE A 104 -1.01 -2.32 -4.80
CA ILE A 104 0.35 -2.43 -4.26
C ILE A 104 1.28 -1.38 -4.85
N ASP A 105 1.22 -1.14 -6.16
CA ASP A 105 1.97 -0.07 -6.84
C ASP A 105 1.74 1.31 -6.23
N LYS A 106 0.49 1.64 -5.91
CA LYS A 106 0.12 2.91 -5.26
C LYS A 106 0.66 2.98 -3.84
N GLY A 107 0.51 1.91 -3.06
CA GLY A 107 1.07 1.83 -1.71
C GLY A 107 2.59 1.99 -1.72
N LEU A 108 3.28 1.30 -2.62
CA LEU A 108 4.73 1.36 -2.78
C LEU A 108 5.20 2.76 -3.18
N ALA A 109 4.48 3.42 -4.09
CA ALA A 109 4.78 4.79 -4.50
C ALA A 109 4.68 5.77 -3.32
N ILE A 110 3.61 5.67 -2.51
CA ILE A 110 3.42 6.49 -1.31
C ILE A 110 4.52 6.21 -0.28
N ALA A 111 4.80 4.94 0.03
CA ALA A 111 5.86 4.57 0.98
C ALA A 111 7.23 5.07 0.53
N ASN A 112 7.52 5.00 -0.77
CA ASN A 112 8.77 5.50 -1.35
C ASN A 112 8.88 7.03 -1.33
N GLN A 113 7.76 7.75 -1.45
CA GLN A 113 7.72 9.21 -1.25
C GLN A 113 7.92 9.56 0.22
N ALA A 114 7.42 8.72 1.13
CA ALA A 114 7.58 8.86 2.57
C ALA A 114 8.91 8.30 3.12
N GLY A 115 9.89 7.96 2.26
CA GLY A 115 11.25 7.63 2.68
C GLY A 115 11.65 6.15 2.67
N LEU A 116 10.74 5.21 2.34
CA LEU A 116 11.10 3.79 2.25
C LEU A 116 12.22 3.56 1.20
N ASN A 117 12.15 4.28 0.09
CA ASN A 117 13.13 4.27 -1.02
C ASN A 117 13.43 2.89 -1.64
N HIS A 118 12.48 1.96 -1.56
CA HIS A 118 12.55 0.64 -2.18
C HIS A 118 12.04 0.70 -3.64
N ARG A 119 12.95 1.06 -4.57
CA ARG A 119 12.66 1.36 -5.99
C ARG A 119 13.25 0.34 -6.97
N GLN A 120 13.62 -0.84 -6.48
CA GLN A 120 14.18 -1.92 -7.29
C GLN A 120 13.21 -2.26 -8.44
N PRO A 121 13.69 -2.44 -9.69
CA PRO A 121 12.83 -2.72 -10.83
C PRO A 121 11.93 -3.93 -10.63
N ASP A 122 12.45 -4.98 -9.99
CA ASP A 122 11.71 -6.21 -9.70
C ASP A 122 10.51 -5.95 -8.79
N MET A 123 10.68 -5.14 -7.73
CA MET A 123 9.57 -4.78 -6.85
C MET A 123 8.57 -3.85 -7.54
N VAL A 124 9.02 -2.90 -8.37
CA VAL A 124 8.11 -2.05 -9.15
C VAL A 124 7.26 -2.88 -10.10
N HIS A 125 7.88 -3.81 -10.82
CA HIS A 125 7.18 -4.73 -11.71
C HIS A 125 6.21 -5.63 -10.96
N LEU A 126 6.65 -6.21 -9.84
CA LEU A 126 5.80 -7.05 -9.00
C LEU A 126 4.62 -6.26 -8.43
N ALA A 127 4.83 -5.02 -7.98
CA ALA A 127 3.76 -4.17 -7.46
C ALA A 127 2.69 -3.86 -8.51
N GLN A 128 3.10 -3.59 -9.76
CA GLN A 128 2.18 -3.38 -10.89
C GLN A 128 1.40 -4.66 -11.22
N LEU A 129 2.09 -5.80 -11.28
CA LEU A 129 1.46 -7.11 -11.51
C LEU A 129 0.40 -7.38 -10.44
N LEU A 130 0.77 -7.17 -9.17
CA LEU A 130 -0.10 -7.38 -8.03
C LEU A 130 -1.23 -6.35 -7.94
N SER A 131 -1.26 -5.26 -8.70
CA SER A 131 -2.33 -4.26 -8.59
C SER A 131 -3.54 -4.55 -9.51
N PRO A 132 -4.78 -4.53 -9.00
CA PRO A 132 -5.16 -4.78 -7.61
C PRO A 132 -5.06 -6.27 -7.25
N TYR A 133 -4.57 -6.63 -6.06
CA TYR A 133 -4.17 -8.04 -5.83
C TYR A 133 -5.38 -8.95 -5.59
N GLY A 134 -6.54 -8.35 -5.26
CA GLY A 134 -7.80 -9.06 -5.17
C GLY A 134 -8.22 -9.78 -6.45
N LYS A 135 -7.73 -9.35 -7.63
CA LYS A 135 -8.04 -9.98 -8.92
C LYS A 135 -7.59 -11.44 -8.98
N TRP A 136 -6.55 -11.81 -8.24
CA TRP A 136 -6.00 -13.16 -8.24
C TRP A 136 -6.87 -14.21 -7.56
N ARG A 137 -7.91 -13.79 -6.80
CA ARG A 137 -8.96 -14.71 -6.32
C ARG A 137 -9.84 -15.25 -7.45
N GLY A 138 -9.88 -14.56 -8.58
CA GLY A 138 -10.70 -14.92 -9.74
C GLY A 138 -10.21 -14.17 -10.97
N PRO A 139 -9.04 -14.55 -11.53
CA PRO A 139 -8.43 -13.84 -12.65
C PRO A 139 -9.26 -14.00 -13.93
N PHE A 140 -9.16 -13.01 -14.82
CA PHE A 140 -9.80 -13.12 -16.13
C PHE A 140 -8.99 -14.05 -17.05
N ALA A 141 -9.62 -14.57 -18.11
CA ALA A 141 -8.93 -15.43 -19.07
C ALA A 141 -7.70 -14.76 -19.71
N ALA A 142 -7.73 -13.43 -19.87
CA ALA A 142 -6.62 -12.64 -20.38
C ALA A 142 -5.38 -12.65 -19.45
N ASP A 143 -5.55 -12.96 -18.17
CA ASP A 143 -4.45 -13.00 -17.19
C ASP A 143 -3.71 -14.35 -17.18
N LEU A 144 -4.25 -15.39 -17.82
CA LEU A 144 -3.68 -16.75 -17.80
C LEU A 144 -2.24 -16.84 -18.34
N PRO A 145 -1.86 -16.15 -19.43
CA PRO A 145 -0.47 -16.16 -19.89
C PRO A 145 0.49 -15.59 -18.84
N THR A 146 0.08 -14.51 -18.17
CA THR A 146 0.85 -13.89 -17.08
C THR A 146 1.02 -14.86 -15.91
N ILE A 147 -0.05 -15.57 -15.54
CA ILE A 147 -0.03 -16.60 -14.49
C ILE A 147 0.99 -17.71 -14.81
N GLY A 148 1.04 -18.15 -16.08
CA GLY A 148 1.97 -19.19 -16.53
C GLY A 148 3.45 -18.77 -16.55
N ALA A 149 3.74 -17.47 -16.61
CA ALA A 149 5.10 -16.94 -16.70
C ALA A 149 5.73 -16.58 -15.35
N ILE A 150 5.02 -16.80 -14.24
CA ILE A 150 5.50 -16.43 -12.90
C ILE A 150 6.64 -17.34 -12.47
N ASP A 151 7.76 -16.73 -12.09
CA ASP A 151 8.81 -17.38 -11.33
C ASP A 151 8.53 -17.26 -9.81
N PRO A 152 8.18 -18.36 -9.11
CA PRO A 152 7.89 -18.34 -7.68
C PRO A 152 9.08 -17.90 -6.81
N LEU A 153 10.31 -18.24 -7.23
CA LEU A 153 11.52 -17.91 -6.49
C LEU A 153 11.77 -16.41 -6.56
N ARG A 154 11.62 -15.82 -7.75
CA ARG A 154 11.76 -14.37 -7.94
C ARG A 154 10.71 -13.58 -7.16
N VAL A 155 9.45 -14.03 -7.14
CA VAL A 155 8.41 -13.41 -6.30
C VAL A 155 8.81 -13.44 -4.83
N SER A 156 9.25 -14.59 -4.33
CA SER A 156 9.64 -14.75 -2.93
C SER A 156 10.84 -13.89 -2.56
N ALA A 157 11.89 -13.86 -3.40
CA ALA A 157 13.06 -13.02 -3.18
C ALA A 157 12.71 -11.52 -3.19
N THR A 158 11.88 -11.09 -4.15
CA THR A 158 11.45 -9.69 -4.24
C THR A 158 10.67 -9.24 -3.00
N LEU A 159 9.82 -10.10 -2.44
CA LEU A 159 9.08 -9.80 -1.21
C LEU A 159 9.98 -9.81 0.03
N ASP A 160 10.99 -10.68 0.08
CA ASP A 160 11.98 -10.69 1.16
C ASP A 160 12.74 -9.35 1.21
N ASP A 161 13.21 -8.87 0.05
CA ASP A 161 13.90 -7.58 -0.06
C ASP A 161 13.02 -6.41 0.39
N LEU A 162 11.71 -6.47 0.08
CA LEU A 162 10.74 -5.46 0.55
C LEU A 162 10.60 -5.52 2.08
N LEU A 163 10.39 -6.71 2.65
CA LEU A 163 10.22 -6.86 4.10
C LEU A 163 11.48 -6.49 4.87
N GLU A 164 12.66 -6.81 4.35
CA GLU A 164 13.94 -6.39 4.92
C GLU A 164 14.10 -4.87 4.89
N ALA A 165 13.70 -4.21 3.80
CA ALA A 165 13.71 -2.75 3.73
C ALA A 165 12.77 -2.11 4.77
N VAL A 166 11.56 -2.68 4.95
CA VAL A 166 10.61 -2.23 5.98
C VAL A 166 11.18 -2.48 7.38
N ARG A 167 11.73 -3.67 7.64
CA ARG A 167 12.33 -4.05 8.94
C ARG A 167 13.39 -3.06 9.40
N ARG A 168 14.30 -2.69 8.48
CA ARG A 168 15.35 -1.69 8.77
C ARG A 168 14.74 -0.34 9.16
N ARG A 169 13.75 0.14 8.41
CA ARG A 169 13.09 1.42 8.70
C ARG A 169 12.33 1.43 10.02
N LEU A 170 11.65 0.33 10.35
CA LEU A 170 10.97 0.20 11.64
C LEU A 170 11.97 0.13 12.80
N ALA A 171 13.17 -0.41 12.59
CA ALA A 171 14.23 -0.42 13.60
C ALA A 171 14.84 0.97 13.82
N ASP A 172 15.13 1.70 12.74
CA ASP A 172 15.72 3.05 12.79
C ASP A 172 14.80 4.05 13.54
N GLY A 173 13.49 3.99 13.30
CA GLY A 173 12.52 4.87 13.97
C GLY A 173 12.46 4.69 15.49
N ARG A 174 12.70 3.47 15.99
CA ARG A 174 12.73 3.19 17.44
C ARG A 174 14.00 3.72 18.11
N ILE A 175 15.13 3.70 17.40
CA ILE A 175 16.41 4.20 17.93
C ILE A 175 16.37 5.73 18.10
N GLU A 176 15.68 6.45 17.22
CA GLU A 176 15.49 7.90 17.35
C GLU A 176 14.59 8.29 18.55
N GLU A 177 13.62 7.44 18.92
CA GLU A 177 12.77 7.66 20.10
C GLU A 177 13.51 7.39 21.41
N ASP A 178 14.30 6.31 21.50
CA ASP A 178 15.08 5.97 22.70
C ASP A 178 16.21 7.00 23.00
N ALA A 179 16.60 7.80 22.01
CA ALA A 179 17.64 8.82 22.14
C ALA A 179 17.12 10.20 22.58
N ARG A 180 15.80 10.37 22.76
CA ARG A 180 15.14 11.65 23.06
C ARG A 180 14.61 11.71 24.49
#